data_AF-A0A645BWW6-F1
#
_entry.id   AF-A0A645BWW6-F1
#
_cell.length_a   1.000
_cell.length_b   1.000
_cell.length_c   1.000
_cell.angle_alpha   90.00
_cell.angle_beta   90.00
_cell.angle_gamma   90.00
#
_symmetry.space_group_name_H-M   'P 1'
#
loop_
_entity.id
_entity.type
_entity.pdbx_description
1 polymer ?
#
loop_
_entity_poly.entity_id
_entity_poly.type
_entity_poly.pdbx_seq_one_letter_code
_entity_poly.pdbx_strand_id
1 'polypeptide(L)'
;MQGLGGIPVGLWAAGPLRVDEAAARSVAVVGARAATRYGEAVAGDLAAGLAREPNGYVVVSGGAYGIDAAAHRGALASQGESIGIYAGGLDEAYPRGNGRLFEELKAEHLVISEMAPGIRVTRAAFLARNRLIAALTIGTVVVEAAARSGARNTASWASELGREVMAVPGSVHSAMSAGCHRLIRDGQATLVSDVDDVRALLAPMGLGPALADRGPDRMLDSVDPELLAVRESMPARSGISVPELAAKCGQPVPRIVGALVELEVLGLVAQDQTGAWRLKRSARAS
;
A
#
# COMPACT_ATOMS: atom_id res chain seq x y z
N MET A 1 5.21 24.79 26.80
CA MET A 1 5.50 23.94 25.61
C MET A 1 6.98 23.50 25.58
N GLN A 2 7.74 23.70 26.65
CA GLN A 2 9.09 23.16 26.83
C GLN A 2 8.97 21.76 27.46
N GLY A 3 9.57 20.73 26.86
CA GLY A 3 9.71 19.40 27.47
C GLY A 3 8.97 18.22 26.83
N LEU A 4 8.16 18.41 25.78
CA LEU A 4 7.47 17.31 25.07
C LEU A 4 8.08 16.98 23.68
N GLY A 5 9.11 17.71 23.28
CA GLY A 5 9.93 17.42 22.10
C GLY A 5 11.30 16.93 22.57
N GLY A 6 11.79 15.82 22.01
CA GLY A 6 13.06 15.20 22.42
C GLY A 6 12.94 13.69 22.60
N ILE A 7 13.94 13.08 23.23
CA ILE A 7 13.96 11.65 23.57
C ILE A 7 13.06 11.44 24.79
N PRO A 8 12.14 10.45 24.78
CA PRO A 8 11.31 10.17 25.95
C PRO A 8 12.17 9.67 27.11
N VAL A 9 11.89 10.16 28.32
CA VAL A 9 12.59 9.69 29.55
C VAL A 9 12.19 8.26 29.91
N GLY A 10 10.98 7.86 29.54
CA GLY A 10 10.46 6.51 29.72
C GLY A 10 9.14 6.35 28.98
N LEU A 11 8.72 5.10 28.79
CA LEU A 11 7.46 4.74 28.14
C LEU A 11 6.67 3.81 29.04
N TRP A 12 5.37 4.04 29.11
CA TRP A 12 4.39 3.11 29.65
C TRP A 12 3.93 2.20 28.52
N ALA A 13 3.92 0.90 28.77
CA ALA A 13 3.55 -0.12 27.79
C ALA A 13 2.59 -1.12 28.43
N ALA A 14 1.60 -1.58 27.66
CA ALA A 14 0.69 -2.63 28.07
C ALA A 14 0.33 -3.53 26.88
N GLY A 15 0.41 -4.84 27.10
CA GLY A 15 0.12 -5.88 26.11
C GLY A 15 1.26 -6.90 25.97
N PRO A 16 1.00 -8.06 25.34
CA PRO A 16 1.96 -9.16 25.23
C PRO A 16 3.08 -8.92 24.19
N LEU A 17 2.85 -8.07 23.18
CA LEU A 17 3.86 -7.81 22.14
C LEU A 17 5.00 -6.95 22.69
N ARG A 18 6.24 -7.32 22.38
CA ARG A 18 7.42 -6.60 22.86
C ARG A 18 7.89 -5.53 21.87
N VAL A 19 8.24 -4.36 22.39
CA VAL A 19 8.69 -3.20 21.59
C VAL A 19 9.95 -3.51 20.79
N ASP A 20 10.91 -4.20 21.40
CA ASP A 20 12.21 -4.55 20.80
C ASP A 20 12.07 -5.50 19.62
N GLU A 21 11.11 -6.42 19.67
CA GLU A 21 10.82 -7.37 18.58
C GLU A 21 10.05 -6.72 17.42
N ALA A 22 9.19 -5.76 17.73
CA ALA A 22 8.34 -5.11 16.74
C ALA A 22 9.02 -3.96 15.99
N ALA A 23 9.88 -3.19 16.67
CA ALA A 23 10.41 -1.93 16.14
C ALA A 23 11.10 -2.08 14.77
N ALA A 24 11.92 -3.13 14.61
CA ALA A 24 12.71 -3.37 13.40
C ALA A 24 11.87 -3.66 12.14
N ARG A 25 10.62 -4.07 12.30
CA ARG A 25 9.68 -4.39 11.22
C ARG A 25 8.39 -3.58 11.32
N SER A 26 8.45 -2.37 11.86
CA SER A 26 7.24 -1.59 12.13
C SER A 26 7.01 -0.46 11.12
N VAL A 27 5.76 -0.30 10.69
CA VAL A 27 5.35 0.70 9.69
C VAL A 27 4.22 1.54 10.25
N ALA A 28 4.39 2.86 10.20
CA ALA A 28 3.33 3.76 10.62
C ALA A 28 2.31 3.91 9.50
N VAL A 29 1.03 3.72 9.80
CA VAL A 29 -0.08 4.04 8.88
C VAL A 29 -0.94 5.10 9.56
N VAL A 30 -0.86 6.34 9.07
CA VAL A 30 -1.43 7.52 9.73
C VAL A 30 -2.21 8.40 8.76
N GLY A 31 -3.13 9.21 9.28
CA GLY A 31 -3.83 10.16 8.42
C GLY A 31 -4.93 10.97 9.09
N ALA A 32 -5.94 11.30 8.28
CA ALA A 32 -7.03 12.18 8.67
C ALA A 32 -7.95 11.53 9.71
N ARG A 33 -8.33 12.32 10.72
CA ARG A 33 -9.32 11.89 11.72
C ARG A 33 -10.74 11.85 11.16
N ALA A 34 -11.04 12.78 10.26
CA ALA A 34 -12.26 12.81 9.47
C ALA A 34 -11.94 12.23 8.09
N ALA A 35 -11.55 10.95 8.07
CA ALA A 35 -11.19 10.25 6.84
C ALA A 35 -12.41 10.04 5.94
N THR A 36 -12.16 9.96 4.64
CA THR A 36 -13.19 9.52 3.69
C THR A 36 -13.31 7.99 3.72
N ARG A 37 -14.39 7.44 3.15
CA ARG A 37 -14.52 5.98 2.97
C ARG A 37 -13.38 5.39 2.14
N TYR A 38 -12.89 6.15 1.16
CA TYR A 38 -11.72 5.77 0.38
C TYR A 38 -10.48 5.67 1.29
N GLY A 39 -10.22 6.69 2.10
CA GLY A 39 -9.09 6.68 3.04
C GLY A 39 -9.17 5.54 4.05
N GLU A 40 -10.34 5.30 4.64
CA GLU A 40 -10.54 4.18 5.58
C GLU A 40 -10.32 2.82 4.92
N ALA A 41 -10.82 2.61 3.69
CA ALA A 41 -10.61 1.38 2.94
C ALA A 41 -9.12 1.17 2.64
N VAL A 42 -8.45 2.17 2.07
CA VAL A 42 -7.02 2.07 1.74
C VAL A 42 -6.16 1.85 2.98
N ALA A 43 -6.44 2.53 4.09
CA ALA A 43 -5.72 2.32 5.34
C ALA A 43 -5.89 0.90 5.88
N GLY A 44 -7.11 0.36 5.81
CA GLY A 44 -7.41 -1.01 6.21
C GLY A 44 -6.71 -2.03 5.32
N ASP A 45 -6.78 -1.86 4.00
CA ASP A 45 -6.19 -2.77 3.02
C ASP A 45 -4.66 -2.77 3.10
N LEU A 46 -4.03 -1.59 3.20
CA LEU A 46 -2.59 -1.46 3.40
C LEU A 46 -2.15 -2.15 4.69
N ALA A 47 -2.82 -1.86 5.80
CA ALA A 47 -2.48 -2.46 7.09
C ALA A 47 -2.66 -3.99 7.09
N ALA A 48 -3.74 -4.49 6.50
CA ALA A 48 -3.98 -5.92 6.36
C ALA A 48 -2.91 -6.59 5.51
N GLY A 49 -2.54 -6.02 4.36
CA GLY A 49 -1.52 -6.62 3.49
C GLY A 49 -0.11 -6.55 4.08
N LEU A 50 0.22 -5.47 4.77
CA LEU A 50 1.51 -5.32 5.46
C LEU A 50 1.69 -6.36 6.57
N ALA A 51 0.63 -6.65 7.32
CA ALA A 51 0.69 -7.51 8.51
C ALA A 51 0.39 -9.00 8.25
N ARG A 52 -0.20 -9.35 7.10
CA ARG A 52 -0.67 -10.72 6.78
C ARG A 52 0.42 -11.80 6.73
N GLU A 53 1.63 -11.45 6.29
CA GLU A 53 2.70 -12.45 6.12
C GLU A 53 3.25 -12.94 7.47
N PRO A 54 3.73 -14.19 7.56
CA PRO A 54 4.53 -14.62 8.72
C PRO A 54 5.74 -13.70 8.89
N ASN A 55 5.93 -13.14 10.09
CA ASN A 55 6.92 -12.08 10.34
C ASN A 55 6.74 -10.82 9.45
N GLY A 56 5.51 -10.55 9.02
CA GLY A 56 5.13 -9.33 8.30
C GLY A 56 5.34 -8.07 9.13
N TYR A 57 5.01 -6.92 8.56
CA TYR A 57 5.21 -5.65 9.24
C TYR A 57 4.22 -5.47 10.39
N VAL A 58 4.71 -4.91 11.50
CA VAL A 58 3.88 -4.48 12.62
C VAL A 58 3.30 -3.11 12.32
N VAL A 59 1.97 -3.01 12.29
CA VAL A 59 1.30 -1.74 11.96
C VAL A 59 1.24 -0.85 13.19
N VAL A 60 1.87 0.31 13.11
CA VAL A 60 1.86 1.31 14.20
C VAL A 60 0.94 2.45 13.85
N SER A 61 0.07 2.85 14.77
CA SER A 61 -0.74 4.04 14.59
C SER A 61 -1.13 4.68 15.92
N GLY A 62 -1.89 5.77 15.83
CA GLY A 62 -2.19 6.63 16.96
C GLY A 62 -3.51 6.36 17.67
N GLY A 63 -4.26 5.32 17.32
CA GLY A 63 -5.56 5.02 17.93
C GLY A 63 -6.65 6.08 17.73
N ALA A 64 -6.41 7.14 16.95
CA ALA A 64 -7.39 8.20 16.70
C ALA A 64 -8.54 7.70 15.81
N TYR A 65 -9.57 8.53 15.62
CA TYR A 65 -10.61 8.26 14.61
C TYR A 65 -10.03 8.26 13.18
N GLY A 66 -10.80 7.74 12.23
CA GLY A 66 -10.45 7.73 10.81
C GLY A 66 -9.33 6.74 10.51
N ILE A 67 -8.29 7.23 9.81
CA ILE A 67 -7.20 6.40 9.28
C ILE A 67 -6.54 5.54 10.37
N ASP A 68 -6.23 6.09 11.53
CA ASP A 68 -5.55 5.34 12.60
C ASP A 68 -6.38 4.11 13.04
N ALA A 69 -7.68 4.29 13.26
CA ALA A 69 -8.57 3.19 13.63
C ALA A 69 -8.74 2.17 12.51
N ALA A 70 -8.82 2.62 11.25
CA ALA A 70 -8.92 1.74 10.10
C ALA A 70 -7.66 0.88 9.92
N ALA A 71 -6.48 1.48 10.09
CA ALA A 71 -5.20 0.77 10.02
C ALA A 71 -5.11 -0.34 11.08
N HIS A 72 -5.40 -0.01 12.35
CA HIS A 72 -5.41 -1.03 13.41
C HIS A 72 -6.39 -2.16 13.08
N ARG A 73 -7.63 -1.85 12.71
CA ARG A 73 -8.63 -2.87 12.34
C ARG A 73 -8.18 -3.74 11.16
N GLY A 74 -7.54 -3.15 10.15
CA GLY A 74 -6.99 -3.88 9.01
C GLY A 74 -5.94 -4.91 9.43
N ALA A 75 -4.98 -4.49 10.26
CA ALA A 75 -3.95 -5.39 10.81
C ALA A 75 -4.57 -6.54 11.62
N LEU A 76 -5.49 -6.23 12.55
CA LEU A 76 -6.19 -7.21 13.37
C LEU A 76 -7.01 -8.20 12.53
N ALA A 77 -7.73 -7.71 11.51
CA ALA A 77 -8.52 -8.54 10.62
C ALA A 77 -7.67 -9.53 9.80
N SER A 78 -6.39 -9.22 9.59
CA SER A 78 -5.42 -10.12 8.96
C SER A 78 -4.71 -11.06 9.95
N GLN A 79 -5.09 -11.04 11.23
CA GLN A 79 -4.42 -11.74 12.33
C GLN A 79 -2.94 -11.32 12.50
N GLY A 80 -2.62 -10.10 12.06
CA GLY A 80 -1.30 -9.51 12.17
C GLY A 80 -1.14 -8.67 13.44
N GLU A 81 0.06 -8.15 13.65
CA GLU A 81 0.41 -7.39 14.85
C GLU A 81 0.19 -5.89 14.67
N SER A 82 -0.24 -5.21 15.73
CA SER A 82 -0.40 -3.76 15.70
C SER A 82 -0.04 -3.07 17.02
N ILE A 83 0.56 -1.88 16.94
CA ILE A 83 0.95 -1.08 18.10
C ILE A 83 0.20 0.24 18.09
N GLY A 84 -0.56 0.52 19.16
CA GLY A 84 -1.19 1.81 19.38
C GLY A 84 -0.31 2.72 20.25
N ILE A 85 0.19 3.82 19.71
CA ILE A 85 0.84 4.86 20.52
C ILE A 85 -0.24 5.84 20.96
N TYR A 86 -0.42 6.15 22.25
CA TYR A 86 -1.49 7.03 22.76
C TYR A 86 -0.96 8.33 23.36
N ALA A 87 -1.80 9.37 23.34
CA ALA A 87 -1.44 10.72 23.79
C ALA A 87 -1.77 11.00 25.28
N GLY A 88 -2.41 10.06 25.98
CA GLY A 88 -2.75 10.15 27.40
C GLY A 88 -2.32 8.88 28.13
N GLY A 89 -2.65 8.77 29.41
CA GLY A 89 -2.42 7.55 30.17
C GLY A 89 -3.13 6.33 29.55
N LEU A 90 -2.60 5.13 29.79
CA LEU A 90 -3.13 3.86 29.28
C LEU A 90 -4.27 3.28 30.16
N ASP A 91 -4.82 4.10 31.04
CA ASP A 91 -5.92 3.80 31.95
C ASP A 91 -7.29 4.24 31.41
N GLU A 92 -7.35 5.21 30.49
CA GLU A 92 -8.59 5.62 29.81
C GLU A 92 -8.43 5.61 28.29
N ALA A 93 -9.28 4.85 27.60
CA ALA A 93 -9.32 4.84 26.15
C ALA A 93 -9.72 6.22 25.59
N TYR A 94 -8.87 6.79 24.74
CA TYR A 94 -9.18 8.01 24.00
C TYR A 94 -8.80 7.89 22.52
N PRO A 95 -9.74 8.18 21.60
CA PRO A 95 -11.10 8.62 21.86
C PRO A 95 -12.02 7.47 22.31
N ARG A 96 -13.05 7.78 23.12
CA ARG A 96 -13.97 6.77 23.68
C ARG A 96 -14.66 5.89 22.65
N GLY A 97 -14.95 6.41 21.45
CA GLY A 97 -15.55 5.63 20.36
C GLY A 97 -14.66 4.48 19.86
N ASN A 98 -13.35 4.52 20.12
CA ASN A 98 -12.41 3.44 19.83
C ASN A 98 -12.09 2.58 21.07
N GLY A 99 -12.91 2.64 22.14
CA GLY A 99 -12.64 1.94 23.40
C GLY A 99 -12.42 0.43 23.24
N ARG A 100 -13.26 -0.24 22.45
CA ARG A 100 -13.10 -1.68 22.16
C ARG A 100 -11.77 -1.99 21.47
N LEU A 101 -11.40 -1.18 20.48
CA LEU A 101 -10.14 -1.33 19.75
C LEU A 101 -8.93 -1.12 20.67
N PHE A 102 -9.01 -0.15 21.58
CA PHE A 102 -7.96 0.07 22.58
C PHE A 102 -7.77 -1.14 23.50
N GLU A 103 -8.86 -1.69 24.03
CA GLU A 103 -8.78 -2.86 24.91
C GLU A 103 -8.26 -4.11 24.18
N GLU A 104 -8.66 -4.30 22.92
CA GLU A 104 -8.18 -5.39 22.07
C GLU A 104 -6.67 -5.29 21.82
N LEU A 105 -6.17 -4.11 21.41
CA LEU A 105 -4.74 -3.85 21.27
C LEU A 105 -3.97 -4.06 22.58
N LYS A 106 -4.55 -3.62 23.70
CA LYS A 106 -3.93 -3.76 25.03
C LYS A 106 -3.89 -5.20 25.52
N ALA A 107 -4.86 -6.03 25.14
CA ALA A 107 -4.95 -7.42 25.55
C ALA A 107 -4.08 -8.35 24.68
N GLU A 108 -4.09 -8.15 23.36
CA GLU A 108 -3.53 -9.10 22.40
C GLU A 108 -2.28 -8.57 21.67
N HIS A 109 -2.02 -7.27 21.74
CA HIS A 109 -0.90 -6.64 21.04
C HIS A 109 -0.09 -5.72 21.96
N LEU A 110 -0.01 -4.43 21.64
CA LEU A 110 0.71 -3.47 22.46
C LEU A 110 0.12 -2.06 22.32
N VAL A 111 -0.06 -1.41 23.46
CA VAL A 111 -0.31 0.03 23.55
C VAL A 111 0.81 0.70 24.32
N ILE A 112 1.26 1.86 23.84
CA ILE A 112 2.39 2.62 24.40
C ILE A 112 1.95 4.06 24.65
N SER A 113 2.41 4.65 25.75
CA SER A 113 2.28 6.08 26.01
C SER A 113 3.50 6.63 26.73
N GLU A 114 3.87 7.87 26.44
CA GLU A 114 4.84 8.61 27.25
C GLU A 114 4.18 9.24 28.48
N MET A 115 2.85 9.34 28.50
CA MET A 115 2.10 9.91 29.61
C MET A 115 1.82 8.86 30.68
N ALA A 116 2.08 9.22 31.94
CA ALA A 116 1.76 8.36 33.07
C ALA A 116 0.25 8.07 33.17
N PRO A 117 -0.14 6.92 33.76
CA PRO A 117 -1.53 6.63 34.08
C PRO A 117 -2.18 7.78 34.87
N GLY A 118 -3.44 8.10 34.54
CA GLY A 118 -4.21 9.20 35.11
C GLY A 118 -4.08 10.53 34.36
N ILE A 119 -3.13 10.66 33.42
CA ILE A 119 -2.95 11.88 32.63
C ILE A 119 -3.96 11.93 31.49
N ARG A 120 -4.82 12.95 31.50
CA ARG A 120 -5.79 13.21 30.44
C ARG A 120 -5.12 13.70 29.16
N VAL A 121 -5.74 13.35 28.04
CA VAL A 121 -5.28 13.75 26.70
C VAL A 121 -5.42 15.27 26.51
N THR A 122 -4.36 15.90 26.00
CA THR A 122 -4.36 17.31 25.57
C THR A 122 -4.02 17.44 24.08
N ARG A 123 -4.35 18.58 23.46
CA ARG A 123 -3.99 18.84 22.06
C ARG A 123 -2.47 18.85 21.85
N ALA A 124 -1.71 19.37 22.81
CA ALA A 124 -0.26 19.38 22.75
C ALA A 124 0.32 17.97 22.83
N ALA A 125 -0.22 17.13 23.73
CA ALA A 125 0.19 15.73 23.85
C ALA A 125 -0.06 14.93 22.56
N PHE A 126 -1.14 15.23 21.82
CA PHE A 126 -1.39 14.60 20.52
C PHE A 126 -0.31 14.88 19.48
N LEU A 127 0.20 16.12 19.42
CA LEU A 127 1.27 16.47 18.50
C LEU A 127 2.61 15.92 18.97
N ALA A 128 2.88 15.97 20.27
CA ALA A 128 4.09 15.39 20.86
C ALA A 128 4.18 13.89 20.58
N ARG A 129 3.08 13.14 20.78
CA ARG A 129 2.99 11.70 20.56
C ARG A 129 3.42 11.28 19.16
N ASN A 130 3.10 12.06 18.14
CA ASN A 130 3.37 11.69 16.75
C ASN A 130 4.86 11.47 16.46
N ARG A 131 5.77 12.12 17.21
CA ARG A 131 7.21 11.85 17.10
C ARG A 131 7.56 10.41 17.50
N LEU A 132 6.84 9.83 18.46
CA LEU A 132 7.06 8.46 18.92
C LEU A 132 6.60 7.45 17.86
N ILE A 133 5.49 7.75 17.16
CA ILE A 133 5.05 6.93 16.02
C ILE A 133 6.16 6.91 14.96
N ALA A 134 6.63 8.09 14.54
CA ALA A 134 7.70 8.19 13.54
C ALA A 134 9.04 7.58 13.99
N ALA A 135 9.39 7.72 15.28
CA ALA A 135 10.65 7.21 15.80
C ALA A 135 10.68 5.69 15.98
N LEU A 136 9.53 5.09 16.33
CA LEU A 136 9.42 3.64 16.51
C LEU A 136 9.49 2.90 15.17
N THR A 137 9.02 3.54 14.08
CA THR A 137 8.86 2.89 12.78
C THR A 137 10.03 3.10 11.84
N ILE A 138 10.20 2.13 10.92
CA ILE A 138 11.20 2.22 9.85
C ILE A 138 10.69 3.02 8.65
N GLY A 139 9.37 3.19 8.53
CA GLY A 139 8.75 4.12 7.59
C GLY A 139 7.35 4.55 8.01
N THR A 140 6.81 5.56 7.31
CA THR A 140 5.50 6.16 7.58
C THR A 140 4.69 6.34 6.30
N VAL A 141 3.52 5.72 6.23
CA VAL A 141 2.54 5.91 5.16
C VAL A 141 1.45 6.88 5.61
N VAL A 142 1.31 8.00 4.89
CA VAL A 142 0.24 8.99 5.08
C VAL A 142 -0.89 8.71 4.08
N VAL A 143 -2.03 8.20 4.56
CA VAL A 143 -3.13 7.77 3.68
C VAL A 143 -4.00 8.96 3.22
N GLU A 144 -4.45 9.78 4.17
CA GLU A 144 -5.16 11.02 3.87
C GLU A 144 -4.70 12.13 4.81
N ALA A 145 -4.54 13.35 4.29
CA ALA A 145 -4.16 14.50 5.09
C ALA A 145 -4.75 15.78 4.49
N ALA A 146 -5.67 16.42 5.21
CA ALA A 146 -6.13 17.77 4.86
C ALA A 146 -4.98 18.80 4.81
N ALA A 147 -5.28 19.96 4.23
CA ALA A 147 -4.36 21.09 4.10
C ALA A 147 -3.65 21.53 5.41
N ARG A 148 -4.22 21.25 6.58
CA ARG A 148 -3.66 21.57 7.91
C ARG A 148 -3.72 20.36 8.86
N SER A 149 -3.57 19.15 8.31
CA SER A 149 -3.69 17.91 9.08
C SER A 149 -2.51 17.67 10.03
N GLY A 150 -2.80 17.12 11.21
CA GLY A 150 -1.79 16.63 12.15
C GLY A 150 -0.97 15.44 11.63
N ALA A 151 -1.45 14.73 10.61
CA ALA A 151 -0.68 13.66 9.97
C ALA A 151 0.63 14.16 9.32
N ARG A 152 0.66 15.43 8.87
CA ARG A 152 1.92 16.04 8.40
C ARG A 152 2.96 16.21 9.49
N ASN A 153 2.53 16.35 10.74
CA ASN A 153 3.48 16.43 11.84
C ASN A 153 4.21 15.09 12.00
N THR A 154 3.53 13.95 11.86
CA THR A 154 4.20 12.63 11.83
C THR A 154 5.16 12.51 10.64
N ALA A 155 4.73 12.94 9.44
CA ALA A 155 5.59 12.94 8.25
C ALA A 155 6.86 13.80 8.45
N SER A 156 6.72 15.01 9.01
CA SER A 156 7.85 15.89 9.33
C SER A 156 8.85 15.20 10.26
N TRP A 157 8.36 14.58 11.34
CA TRP A 157 9.22 13.84 12.27
C TRP A 157 9.91 12.66 11.60
N ALA A 158 9.20 11.91 10.74
CA ALA A 158 9.78 10.79 10.01
C ALA A 158 10.91 11.28 9.07
N SER A 159 10.68 12.35 8.30
CA SER A 159 11.72 12.96 7.46
C SER A 159 12.92 13.46 8.26
N GLU A 160 12.69 14.14 9.40
CA GLU A 160 13.76 14.64 10.27
C GLU A 160 14.61 13.51 10.87
N LEU A 161 14.00 12.33 11.09
CA LEU A 161 14.67 11.13 11.59
C LEU A 161 15.31 10.28 10.46
N GLY A 162 15.25 10.74 9.21
CA GLY A 162 15.76 9.99 8.05
C GLY A 162 14.98 8.70 7.80
N ARG A 163 13.70 8.64 8.17
CA ARG A 163 12.80 7.52 7.88
C ARG A 163 12.09 7.74 6.55
N GLU A 164 11.76 6.63 5.90
CA GLU A 164 11.02 6.68 4.65
C GLU A 164 9.62 7.25 4.91
N VAL A 165 9.23 8.24 4.11
CA VAL A 165 7.89 8.83 4.15
C VAL A 165 7.21 8.52 2.84
N MET A 166 6.01 7.98 2.95
CA MET A 166 5.18 7.54 1.83
C MET A 166 3.83 8.24 1.93
N ALA A 167 3.21 8.49 0.79
CA ALA A 167 1.89 9.12 0.74
C ALA A 167 1.01 8.46 -0.32
N VAL A 168 -0.23 8.19 0.07
CA VAL A 168 -1.24 7.62 -0.82
C VAL A 168 -1.80 8.72 -1.72
N PRO A 169 -1.91 8.52 -3.04
CA PRO A 169 -2.56 9.46 -3.92
C PRO A 169 -4.08 9.48 -3.67
N GLY A 170 -4.72 10.61 -3.94
CA GLY A 170 -6.17 10.71 -3.85
C GLY A 170 -6.73 11.67 -4.88
N SER A 171 -8.07 11.73 -4.97
CA SER A 171 -8.75 12.66 -5.87
C SER A 171 -8.31 14.10 -5.62
N VAL A 172 -8.00 14.84 -6.69
CA VAL A 172 -7.72 16.29 -6.65
C VAL A 172 -8.94 17.13 -6.24
N HIS A 173 -10.13 16.55 -6.33
CA HIS A 173 -11.38 17.17 -5.84
C HIS A 173 -11.61 16.94 -4.34
N SER A 174 -10.85 16.05 -3.71
CA SER A 174 -10.95 15.81 -2.26
C SER A 174 -9.99 16.70 -1.49
N ALA A 175 -10.54 17.52 -0.58
CA ALA A 175 -9.73 18.32 0.34
C ALA A 175 -8.86 17.47 1.28
N MET A 176 -9.20 16.19 1.48
CA MET A 176 -8.42 15.25 2.31
C MET A 176 -7.16 14.74 1.59
N SER A 177 -7.08 14.84 0.27
CA SER A 177 -5.88 14.45 -0.50
C SER A 177 -4.82 15.56 -0.54
N ALA A 178 -5.23 16.82 -0.30
CA ALA A 178 -4.40 18.00 -0.55
C ALA A 178 -3.07 18.01 0.23
N GLY A 179 -3.00 17.36 1.39
CA GLY A 179 -1.76 17.20 2.15
C GLY A 179 -0.84 16.12 1.58
N CYS A 180 -1.38 14.96 1.20
CA CYS A 180 -0.62 13.90 0.54
C CYS A 180 -0.02 14.42 -0.78
N HIS A 181 -0.81 15.13 -1.59
CA HIS A 181 -0.33 15.75 -2.83
C HIS A 181 0.82 16.73 -2.60
N ARG A 182 0.78 17.51 -1.52
CA ARG A 182 1.87 18.42 -1.17
C ARG A 182 3.13 17.68 -0.73
N LEU A 183 2.99 16.67 0.13
CA LEU A 183 4.12 15.85 0.55
C LEU A 183 4.83 15.24 -0.66
N ILE A 184 4.08 14.71 -1.62
CA ILE A 184 4.61 14.12 -2.86
C ILE A 184 5.29 15.18 -3.72
N ARG A 185 4.57 16.26 -4.05
CA ARG A 185 5.08 17.32 -4.92
C ARG A 185 6.32 18.01 -4.37
N ASP A 186 6.38 18.18 -3.06
CA ASP A 186 7.47 18.88 -2.39
C ASP A 186 8.67 17.92 -2.12
N GLY A 187 8.60 16.67 -2.61
CA GLY A 187 9.67 15.67 -2.49
C GLY A 187 9.85 15.10 -1.07
N GLN A 188 8.87 15.34 -0.18
CA GLN A 188 8.91 14.88 1.20
C GLN A 188 8.37 13.46 1.37
N ALA A 189 7.63 12.94 0.40
CA ALA A 189 7.10 11.59 0.42
C ALA A 189 7.13 10.93 -0.96
N THR A 190 7.42 9.63 -0.98
CA THR A 190 7.27 8.80 -2.16
C THR A 190 5.80 8.39 -2.33
N LEU A 191 5.26 8.45 -3.55
CA LEU A 191 3.91 7.99 -3.83
C LEU A 191 3.85 6.47 -3.69
N VAL A 192 2.88 5.97 -2.92
CA VAL A 192 2.57 4.53 -2.83
C VAL A 192 1.09 4.32 -3.12
N SER A 193 0.78 3.31 -3.92
CA SER A 193 -0.58 2.99 -4.36
C SER A 193 -1.09 1.66 -3.80
N ASP A 194 -0.18 0.77 -3.41
CA ASP A 194 -0.50 -0.51 -2.81
C ASP A 194 0.53 -0.94 -1.73
N VAL A 195 0.38 -2.17 -1.26
CA VAL A 195 1.23 -2.77 -0.21
C VAL A 195 2.63 -3.08 -0.73
N ASP A 196 2.76 -3.45 -2.00
CA ASP A 196 4.03 -3.87 -2.58
C ASP A 196 4.93 -2.66 -2.82
N ASP A 197 4.35 -1.50 -3.19
CA ASP A 197 5.06 -0.22 -3.19
C ASP A 197 5.71 0.08 -1.83
N VAL A 198 4.94 -0.09 -0.75
CA VAL A 198 5.43 0.13 0.62
C VAL A 198 6.54 -0.87 0.96
N ARG A 199 6.35 -2.16 0.63
CA ARG A 199 7.35 -3.20 0.88
C ARG A 199 8.65 -2.96 0.13
N ALA A 200 8.57 -2.53 -1.13
CA ALA A 200 9.71 -2.22 -1.97
C ALA A 200 10.58 -1.10 -1.37
N LEU A 201 9.94 -0.04 -0.87
CA LEU A 201 10.63 1.10 -0.27
C LEU A 201 11.25 0.79 1.11
N LEU A 202 10.65 -0.13 1.86
CA LEU A 202 11.12 -0.48 3.21
C LEU A 202 12.07 -1.68 3.24
N ALA A 203 12.20 -2.39 2.12
CA ALA A 203 13.11 -3.51 2.05
C ALA A 203 14.58 -3.06 2.19
N PRO A 204 15.44 -3.88 2.81
CA PRO A 204 16.87 -3.60 2.86
C PRO A 204 17.44 -3.45 1.44
N MET A 205 18.45 -2.58 1.29
CA MET A 205 19.11 -2.34 0.01
C MET A 205 19.51 -3.66 -0.67
N GLY A 206 19.02 -3.88 -1.90
CA GLY A 206 19.31 -5.08 -2.69
C GLY A 206 18.46 -6.32 -2.38
N LEU A 207 17.52 -6.24 -1.42
CA LEU A 207 16.62 -7.34 -1.05
C LEU A 207 15.14 -7.03 -1.31
N GLY A 208 14.83 -5.82 -1.78
CA GLY A 208 13.46 -5.42 -2.09
C GLY A 208 12.98 -5.90 -3.46
N PRO A 209 11.68 -6.20 -3.61
CA PRO A 209 11.10 -6.27 -4.94
C PRO A 209 11.32 -4.92 -5.63
N ALA A 210 11.69 -4.94 -6.91
CA ALA A 210 11.70 -3.71 -7.69
C ALA A 210 10.28 -3.12 -7.68
N LEU A 211 10.16 -1.80 -7.51
CA LEU A 211 8.88 -1.12 -7.75
C LEU A 211 8.42 -1.52 -9.15
N ALA A 212 7.23 -2.12 -9.24
CA ALA A 212 6.72 -2.62 -10.50
C ALA A 212 6.41 -1.43 -11.41
N ASP A 213 7.35 -1.10 -12.29
CA ASP A 213 7.25 0.04 -13.20
C ASP A 213 6.19 -0.18 -14.31
N ARG A 214 5.58 -1.37 -14.35
CA ARG A 214 4.61 -1.79 -15.36
C ARG A 214 3.46 -2.54 -14.69
N GLY A 215 2.24 -2.30 -15.19
CA GLY A 215 1.10 -3.18 -14.90
C GLY A 215 1.41 -4.63 -15.30
N PRO A 216 0.55 -5.60 -14.95
CA PRO A 216 0.81 -7.00 -15.26
C PRO A 216 1.16 -7.17 -16.74
N ASP A 217 2.30 -7.80 -17.03
CA ASP A 217 2.73 -8.11 -18.39
C ASP A 217 1.54 -8.76 -19.10
N ARG A 218 1.02 -8.11 -20.14
CA ARG A 218 0.02 -8.76 -20.96
C ARG A 218 0.75 -9.83 -21.72
N MET A 219 0.11 -10.98 -21.92
CA MET A 219 0.66 -12.09 -22.72
C MET A 219 1.13 -11.67 -24.13
N LEU A 220 0.69 -10.51 -24.62
CA LEU A 220 1.10 -9.93 -25.90
C LEU A 220 2.35 -9.05 -25.82
N ASP A 221 2.71 -8.54 -24.63
CA ASP A 221 3.82 -7.60 -24.45
C ASP A 221 5.19 -8.29 -24.59
N SER A 222 5.23 -9.62 -24.48
CA SER A 222 6.42 -10.47 -24.65
C SER A 222 6.50 -11.17 -26.01
N VAL A 223 5.53 -10.93 -26.90
CA VAL A 223 5.48 -11.56 -28.24
C VAL A 223 6.36 -10.78 -29.20
N ASP A 224 7.10 -11.49 -30.06
CA ASP A 224 7.90 -10.88 -31.12
C ASP A 224 7.05 -9.90 -31.97
N PRO A 225 7.54 -8.67 -32.26
CA PRO A 225 6.80 -7.67 -33.03
C PRO A 225 6.30 -8.16 -34.39
N GLU A 226 7.03 -9.05 -35.07
CA GLU A 226 6.62 -9.61 -36.35
C GLU A 226 5.42 -10.57 -36.20
N LEU A 227 5.43 -11.41 -35.15
CA LEU A 227 4.32 -12.30 -34.82
C LEU A 227 3.08 -11.50 -34.40
N LEU A 228 3.28 -10.44 -33.62
CA LEU A 228 2.20 -9.55 -33.20
C LEU A 228 1.54 -8.87 -34.40
N ALA A 229 2.32 -8.39 -35.38
CA ALA A 229 1.78 -7.79 -36.60
C ALA A 229 0.92 -8.78 -37.43
N VAL A 230 1.33 -10.05 -37.51
CA VAL A 230 0.53 -11.11 -38.15
C VAL A 230 -0.78 -11.33 -37.39
N ARG A 231 -0.72 -11.43 -36.06
CA ARG A 231 -1.91 -11.59 -35.20
C ARG A 231 -2.89 -10.41 -35.35
N GLU A 232 -2.39 -9.18 -35.32
CA GLU A 232 -3.21 -7.96 -35.45
C GLU A 232 -3.85 -7.81 -36.82
N SER A 233 -3.26 -8.43 -37.84
CA SER A 233 -3.83 -8.49 -39.18
C SER A 233 -5.02 -9.46 -39.28
N MET A 234 -5.21 -10.36 -38.30
CA MET A 234 -6.33 -11.31 -38.32
C MET A 234 -7.66 -10.65 -37.89
N PRO A 235 -8.79 -11.07 -38.46
CA PRO A 235 -10.11 -10.58 -38.08
C PRO A 235 -10.49 -11.04 -36.66
N ALA A 236 -11.06 -10.12 -35.87
CA ALA A 236 -11.34 -10.36 -34.45
C ALA A 236 -12.44 -11.41 -34.17
N ARG A 237 -13.32 -11.68 -35.14
CA ARG A 237 -14.53 -12.50 -34.94
C ARG A 237 -14.70 -13.64 -35.94
N SER A 238 -13.89 -13.70 -36.99
CA SER A 238 -13.99 -14.71 -38.06
C SER A 238 -12.66 -15.42 -38.27
N GLY A 239 -12.70 -16.53 -39.00
CA GLY A 239 -11.48 -17.17 -39.51
C GLY A 239 -10.91 -16.40 -40.69
N ILE A 240 -9.61 -16.55 -40.91
CA ILE A 240 -8.91 -16.09 -42.11
C ILE A 240 -8.07 -17.22 -42.70
N SER A 241 -8.01 -17.30 -44.03
CA SER A 241 -7.15 -18.28 -44.70
C SER A 241 -5.70 -17.80 -44.74
N VAL A 242 -4.74 -18.74 -44.83
CA VAL A 242 -3.31 -18.38 -44.93
C VAL A 242 -3.00 -17.49 -46.13
N PRO A 243 -3.52 -17.74 -47.36
CA PRO A 243 -3.27 -16.87 -48.51
C PRO A 243 -3.84 -15.45 -48.33
N GLU A 244 -5.01 -15.34 -47.73
CA GLU A 244 -5.66 -14.04 -47.45
C GLU A 244 -4.88 -13.24 -46.41
N LEU A 245 -4.41 -13.91 -45.35
CA LEU A 245 -3.58 -13.28 -44.33
C LEU A 245 -2.22 -12.85 -44.91
N ALA A 246 -1.61 -13.67 -45.77
CA ALA A 246 -0.37 -13.32 -46.48
C ALA A 246 -0.51 -12.10 -47.37
N ALA A 247 -1.61 -12.01 -48.13
CA ALA A 247 -1.92 -10.83 -48.93
C ALA A 247 -2.09 -9.58 -48.05
N LYS A 248 -2.77 -9.71 -46.91
CA LYS A 248 -3.04 -8.60 -45.98
C LYS A 248 -1.77 -8.11 -45.26
N CYS A 249 -0.88 -9.01 -44.88
CA CYS A 249 0.40 -8.68 -44.25
C CYS A 249 1.50 -8.26 -45.24
N GLY A 250 1.29 -8.47 -46.55
CA GLY A 250 2.32 -8.23 -47.57
C GLY A 250 3.54 -9.14 -47.41
N GLN A 251 3.36 -10.36 -46.90
CA GLN A 251 4.44 -11.32 -46.63
C GLN A 251 4.23 -12.63 -47.42
N PRO A 252 5.31 -13.36 -47.75
CA PRO A 252 5.19 -14.67 -48.38
C PRO A 252 4.43 -15.68 -47.51
N VAL A 253 3.64 -16.54 -48.14
CA VAL A 253 2.87 -17.61 -47.47
C VAL A 253 3.71 -18.43 -46.48
N PRO A 254 4.94 -18.89 -46.80
CA PRO A 254 5.76 -19.65 -45.84
C PRO A 254 6.05 -18.90 -44.53
N ARG A 255 6.22 -17.57 -44.59
CA ARG A 255 6.47 -16.74 -43.41
C ARG A 255 5.24 -16.65 -42.53
N ILE A 256 4.06 -16.51 -43.14
CA ILE A 256 2.78 -16.50 -42.41
C ILE A 256 2.49 -17.85 -41.77
N VAL A 257 2.77 -18.96 -42.48
CA VAL A 257 2.63 -20.30 -41.91
C VAL A 257 3.52 -20.46 -40.67
N GLY A 258 4.79 -20.08 -40.76
CA GLY A 258 5.71 -20.12 -39.60
C GLY A 258 5.20 -19.29 -38.43
N ALA A 259 4.79 -18.05 -38.68
CA ALA A 259 4.25 -17.17 -37.66
C ALA A 259 2.97 -17.70 -36.99
N LEU A 260 2.06 -18.29 -37.77
CA LEU A 260 0.81 -18.86 -37.25
C LEU A 260 1.06 -20.08 -36.35
N VAL A 261 2.04 -20.92 -36.69
CA VAL A 261 2.44 -22.06 -35.85
C VAL A 261 3.00 -21.57 -34.52
N GLU A 262 3.87 -20.57 -34.54
CA GLU A 262 4.45 -20.00 -33.31
C GLU A 262 3.37 -19.33 -32.43
N LEU A 263 2.48 -18.55 -33.03
CA LEU A 263 1.32 -17.97 -32.36
C LEU A 263 0.36 -19.04 -31.79
N GLU A 264 0.25 -20.20 -32.43
CA GLU A 264 -0.57 -21.31 -31.93
C GLU A 264 0.05 -21.97 -30.70
N VAL A 265 1.37 -22.16 -30.71
CA VAL A 265 2.16 -22.65 -29.57
C VAL A 265 2.01 -21.70 -28.38
N LEU A 266 2.03 -20.39 -28.63
CA LEU A 266 1.76 -19.35 -27.63
C LEU A 266 0.28 -19.29 -27.18
N GLY A 267 -0.58 -20.14 -27.73
CA GLY A 267 -2.01 -20.19 -27.38
C GLY A 267 -2.78 -18.93 -27.82
N LEU A 268 -2.23 -18.15 -28.74
CA LEU A 268 -2.82 -16.89 -29.22
C LEU A 268 -3.79 -17.10 -30.36
N VAL A 269 -3.55 -18.11 -31.20
CA VAL A 269 -4.42 -18.46 -32.33
C VAL A 269 -4.75 -19.95 -32.30
N ALA A 270 -5.72 -20.35 -33.12
CA ALA A 270 -6.02 -21.75 -33.42
C ALA A 270 -6.53 -21.87 -34.85
N GLN A 271 -6.29 -23.03 -35.45
CA GLN A 271 -6.94 -23.42 -36.68
C GLN A 271 -8.29 -24.10 -36.37
N ASP A 272 -9.34 -23.74 -37.11
CA ASP A 272 -10.63 -24.42 -37.03
C ASP A 272 -10.70 -25.66 -37.93
N GLN A 273 -11.80 -26.42 -37.83
CA GLN A 273 -12.02 -27.63 -38.61
C GLN A 273 -12.11 -27.39 -40.13
N THR A 274 -12.30 -26.14 -40.56
CA THR A 274 -12.32 -25.75 -41.97
C THR A 274 -10.95 -25.34 -42.50
N GLY A 275 -9.92 -25.35 -41.63
CA GLY A 275 -8.57 -24.93 -41.97
C GLY A 275 -8.33 -23.43 -41.85
N ALA A 276 -9.32 -22.64 -41.40
CA ALA A 276 -9.19 -21.20 -41.21
C ALA A 276 -8.62 -20.87 -39.82
N TRP A 277 -7.77 -19.85 -39.76
CA TRP A 277 -7.10 -19.43 -38.52
C TRP A 277 -7.90 -18.36 -37.80
N ARG A 278 -8.04 -18.48 -36.48
CA ARG A 278 -8.81 -17.58 -35.62
C ARG A 278 -8.00 -17.17 -34.39
N LEU A 279 -8.27 -15.98 -33.87
CA LEU A 279 -7.75 -15.55 -32.57
C LEU A 279 -8.38 -16.38 -31.44
N LYS A 280 -7.57 -16.93 -30.54
CA LYS A 280 -8.08 -17.44 -29.26
C LYS A 280 -8.46 -16.25 -28.37
N ARG A 281 -9.67 -16.31 -27.80
CA ARG A 281 -10.06 -15.35 -26.75
C ARG A 281 -9.17 -15.62 -25.55
N SER A 282 -8.53 -14.60 -25.01
CA SER A 282 -7.96 -14.74 -23.67
C SER A 282 -9.14 -15.07 -22.75
N ALA A 283 -9.00 -16.11 -21.93
CA ALA A 283 -9.89 -16.25 -20.79
C ALA A 283 -9.79 -14.93 -20.04
N ARG A 284 -10.91 -14.25 -19.81
CA ARG A 284 -10.92 -13.15 -18.84
C ARG A 284 -10.45 -13.79 -17.53
N ALA A 285 -9.32 -13.33 -17.00
CA ALA A 285 -8.98 -13.60 -15.62
C ALA A 285 -10.15 -13.07 -14.79
N SER A 286 -10.86 -14.01 -14.16
CA SER A 286 -11.95 -13.76 -13.23
C SER A 286 -11.41 -13.09 -11.98
#